data_AF-A0A9E2N1I5-F1
#
_entry.id   AF-A0A9E2N1I5-F1
#
_cell.length_a   1.000
_cell.length_b   1.000
_cell.length_c   1.000
_cell.angle_alpha   90.00
_cell.angle_beta   90.00
_cell.angle_gamma   90.00
#
_symmetry.space_group_name_H-M   'P 1'
#
loop_
_entity.id
_entity.type
_entity.pdbx_description
1 polymer ?
#
loop_
_entity_poly.entity_id
_entity_poly.type
_entity_poly.pdbx_seq_one_letter_code
_entity_poly.pdbx_strand_id
1 'polypeptide(L)'
;MRRHESLITLSREHHEGLIIAQLIKKDAPVYFGLPSDVTGKSDYVVKFYYNNLKYHFEIEEEKLFPLVNNVDIKISSVIKELIEEHKQIINFILTLKENKHDELLLNDLGVLLEKHIRKEERVLFEMLQNKLNEDQLQKIKNVLSE
;
A
#
# COMPACT_ATOMS: atom_id res chain seq x y z
N MET A 1 -17.03 -8.77 3.36
CA MET A 1 -17.85 -7.86 2.52
C MET A 1 -17.24 -7.81 1.12
N ARG A 2 -18.02 -7.67 0.04
CA ARG A 2 -17.43 -7.45 -1.30
C ARG A 2 -16.94 -6.00 -1.39
N ARG A 3 -15.74 -5.78 -1.96
CA ARG A 3 -15.19 -4.45 -2.20
C ARG A 3 -16.08 -3.70 -3.21
N HIS A 4 -16.39 -2.44 -2.92
CA HIS A 4 -17.15 -1.60 -3.83
C HIS A 4 -16.35 -1.32 -5.10
N GLU A 5 -17.02 -1.26 -6.26
CA GLU A 5 -16.34 -1.14 -7.56
C GLU A 5 -15.41 0.07 -7.68
N SER A 6 -15.75 1.16 -7.00
CA SER A 6 -14.93 2.38 -6.94
C SER A 6 -13.56 2.19 -6.29
N LEU A 7 -13.38 1.15 -5.48
CA LEU A 7 -12.14 0.85 -4.74
C LEU A 7 -11.42 -0.40 -5.27
N ILE A 8 -12.02 -1.14 -6.21
CA ILE A 8 -11.46 -2.41 -6.71
C ILE A 8 -10.09 -2.19 -7.39
N THR A 9 -9.90 -1.08 -8.09
CA THR A 9 -8.63 -0.79 -8.78
C THR A 9 -7.46 -0.75 -7.79
N LEU A 10 -7.59 0.05 -6.72
CA LEU A 10 -6.58 0.12 -5.66
C LEU A 10 -6.41 -1.23 -4.95
N SER A 11 -7.52 -1.92 -4.62
CA SER A 11 -7.46 -3.25 -4.02
C SER A 11 -6.77 -4.31 -4.89
N ARG A 12 -6.74 -4.16 -6.22
CA ARG A 12 -5.99 -5.07 -7.10
C ARG A 12 -4.49 -4.85 -6.97
N GLU A 13 -4.05 -3.60 -6.86
CA GLU A 13 -2.64 -3.24 -6.69
C GLU A 13 -2.11 -3.73 -5.32
N HIS A 14 -2.95 -3.72 -4.29
CA HIS A 14 -2.66 -4.32 -2.99
C HIS A 14 -2.31 -5.81 -3.04
N HIS A 15 -2.82 -6.56 -4.01
CA HIS A 15 -2.49 -7.98 -4.11
C HIS A 15 -1.00 -8.20 -4.40
N GLU A 16 -0.44 -7.45 -5.35
CA GLU A 16 0.98 -7.50 -5.67
C GLU A 16 1.82 -7.00 -4.48
N GLY A 17 1.40 -5.91 -3.83
CA GLY A 17 2.03 -5.40 -2.62
C GLY A 17 2.11 -6.43 -1.49
N LEU A 18 1.06 -7.22 -1.28
CA LEU A 18 1.04 -8.28 -0.26
C LEU A 18 1.97 -9.46 -0.60
N ILE A 19 2.09 -9.82 -1.88
CA ILE A 19 3.04 -10.85 -2.31
C ILE A 19 4.46 -10.38 -2.01
N ILE A 20 4.78 -9.13 -2.33
CA ILE A 20 6.11 -8.55 -2.11
C ILE A 20 6.39 -8.40 -0.61
N ALA A 21 5.42 -7.92 0.16
CA ALA A 21 5.52 -7.85 1.61
C ALA A 21 5.86 -9.21 2.23
N GLN A 22 5.27 -10.30 1.72
CA GLN A 22 5.60 -11.65 2.18
C GLN A 22 6.97 -12.13 1.67
N LEU A 23 7.34 -11.84 0.42
CA LEU A 23 8.62 -12.23 -0.17
C LEU A 23 9.83 -11.70 0.60
N ILE A 24 9.76 -10.45 1.06
CA ILE A 24 10.90 -9.73 1.66
C ILE A 24 11.05 -9.97 3.17
N LYS A 25 10.12 -10.68 3.80
CA LYS A 25 10.29 -11.10 5.20
C LYS A 25 11.40 -12.12 5.35
N LYS A 26 11.97 -12.16 6.55
CA LYS A 26 13.06 -13.08 6.91
C LYS A 26 12.63 -14.55 6.83
N ASP A 27 11.39 -14.85 7.18
CA ASP A 27 10.81 -16.20 7.18
C ASP A 27 10.07 -16.56 5.88
N ALA A 28 10.26 -15.76 4.82
CA ALA A 28 9.62 -16.00 3.54
C ALA A 28 10.04 -17.37 2.96
N PRO A 29 9.09 -18.20 2.48
CA PRO A 29 9.43 -19.40 1.75
C PRO A 29 10.13 -19.04 0.42
N VAL A 30 10.83 -20.00 -0.16
CA VAL A 30 11.39 -19.84 -1.52
C VAL A 30 10.25 -19.91 -2.52
N TYR A 31 10.04 -18.82 -3.26
CA TYR A 31 9.06 -18.75 -4.34
C TYR A 31 9.73 -18.99 -5.69
N PHE A 32 9.21 -19.94 -6.47
CA PHE A 32 9.75 -20.23 -7.80
C PHE A 32 9.62 -19.00 -8.71
N GLY A 33 10.73 -18.60 -9.36
CA GLY A 33 10.76 -17.43 -10.25
C GLY A 33 10.91 -16.08 -9.54
N LEU A 34 11.06 -16.05 -8.21
CA LEU A 34 11.33 -14.84 -7.44
C LEU A 34 12.71 -14.93 -6.74
N PRO A 35 13.34 -13.79 -6.43
CA PRO A 35 14.64 -13.79 -5.77
C PRO A 35 14.56 -14.36 -4.35
N SER A 36 15.54 -15.18 -3.99
CA SER A 36 15.65 -15.79 -2.66
C SER A 36 16.75 -15.15 -1.81
N ASP A 37 17.77 -14.55 -2.41
CA ASP A 37 18.83 -13.86 -1.70
C ASP A 37 18.46 -12.42 -1.33
N VAL A 38 19.13 -11.88 -0.31
CA VAL A 38 18.87 -10.54 0.26
C VAL A 38 18.99 -9.45 -0.80
N THR A 39 20.04 -9.48 -1.63
CA THR A 39 20.30 -8.45 -2.63
C THR A 39 19.23 -8.46 -3.72
N GLY A 40 18.89 -9.65 -4.22
CA GLY A 40 17.82 -9.82 -5.22
C GLY A 40 16.46 -9.35 -4.70
N LYS A 41 16.13 -9.63 -3.42
CA LYS A 41 14.91 -9.14 -2.77
C LYS A 41 14.89 -7.61 -2.66
N SER A 42 16.01 -6.99 -2.28
CA SER A 42 16.18 -5.52 -2.26
C SER A 42 15.96 -4.90 -3.63
N ASP A 43 16.59 -5.43 -4.68
CA ASP A 43 16.42 -4.94 -6.04
C ASP A 43 14.98 -5.09 -6.53
N TYR A 44 14.32 -6.19 -6.15
CA TYR A 44 12.94 -6.46 -6.51
C TYR A 44 11.96 -5.47 -5.88
N VAL A 45 12.06 -5.20 -4.57
CA VAL A 45 11.18 -4.23 -3.90
C VAL A 45 11.44 -2.79 -4.36
N VAL A 46 12.70 -2.42 -4.61
CA VAL A 46 13.04 -1.11 -5.17
C VAL A 46 12.46 -0.94 -6.58
N LYS A 47 12.50 -1.98 -7.42
CA LYS A 47 11.88 -1.95 -8.75
C LYS A 47 10.37 -1.83 -8.67
N PHE A 48 9.72 -2.60 -7.80
CA PHE A 48 8.27 -2.51 -7.56
C PHE A 48 7.86 -1.12 -7.10
N TYR A 49 8.66 -0.48 -6.25
CA TYR A 49 8.38 0.88 -5.79
C TYR A 49 8.26 1.87 -6.94
N TYR A 50 9.27 1.91 -7.82
CA TYR A 50 9.28 2.86 -8.93
C TYR A 50 8.25 2.55 -10.02
N ASN A 51 7.87 1.28 -10.19
CA ASN A 51 6.94 0.87 -11.23
C ASN A 51 5.47 0.94 -10.81
N ASN A 52 5.18 0.76 -9.52
CA ASN A 52 3.82 0.55 -9.03
C ASN A 52 3.54 1.35 -7.76
N LEU A 53 4.23 1.03 -6.65
CA LEU A 53 3.85 1.53 -5.32
C LEU A 53 3.92 3.06 -5.20
N LYS A 54 4.87 3.71 -5.87
CA LYS A 54 4.99 5.17 -5.86
C LYS A 54 3.74 5.83 -6.44
N TYR A 55 3.28 5.36 -7.61
CA TYR A 55 2.09 5.88 -8.26
C TYR A 55 0.83 5.58 -7.45
N HIS A 56 0.76 4.40 -6.83
CA HIS A 56 -0.32 4.05 -5.92
C HIS A 56 -0.48 5.07 -4.78
N PHE A 57 0.60 5.35 -4.04
CA PHE A 57 0.58 6.35 -2.97
C PHE A 57 0.24 7.76 -3.46
N GLU A 58 0.74 8.17 -4.64
CA GLU A 58 0.39 9.46 -5.25
C GLU A 58 -1.11 9.55 -5.52
N ILE A 59 -1.72 8.51 -6.10
CA ILE A 59 -3.17 8.47 -6.34
C ILE A 59 -3.96 8.55 -5.03
N GLU A 60 -3.53 7.85 -4.00
CA GLU A 60 -4.20 7.93 -2.71
C GLU A 60 -4.10 9.32 -2.08
N GLU A 61 -2.90 9.88 -2.00
CA GLU A 61 -2.64 11.17 -1.34
C GLU A 61 -3.17 12.38 -2.12
N GLU A 62 -3.12 12.35 -3.45
CA GLU A 62 -3.54 13.47 -4.29
C GLU A 62 -5.03 13.42 -4.64
N LYS A 63 -5.64 12.22 -4.64
CA LYS A 63 -7.02 12.04 -5.11
C LYS A 63 -7.95 11.47 -4.06
N LEU A 64 -7.68 10.26 -3.55
CA LEU A 64 -8.62 9.56 -2.66
C LEU A 64 -8.75 10.26 -1.30
N PHE A 65 -7.63 10.47 -0.62
CA PHE A 65 -7.61 11.00 0.73
C PHE A 65 -8.21 12.41 0.83
N PRO A 66 -7.89 13.39 -0.05
CA PRO A 66 -8.51 14.71 0.00
C PRO A 66 -10.04 14.68 -0.15
N LEU A 67 -10.55 13.75 -0.97
CA LEU A 67 -11.98 13.61 -1.22
C LEU A 67 -12.75 13.10 0.01
N VAL A 68 -12.12 12.24 0.83
CA VAL A 68 -12.81 11.54 1.93
C VAL A 68 -12.36 11.96 3.32
N ASN A 69 -11.29 12.75 3.45
CA ASN A 69 -10.70 13.14 4.73
C ASN A 69 -11.68 13.87 5.65
N ASN A 70 -12.64 14.63 5.12
CA ASN A 70 -13.61 15.39 5.92
C ASN A 70 -14.95 14.67 6.16
N VAL A 71 -15.06 13.39 5.79
CA VAL A 71 -16.31 12.61 5.90
C VAL A 71 -16.60 12.18 7.34
N ASP A 72 -15.58 11.78 8.09
CA ASP A 72 -15.69 11.33 9.49
C ASP A 72 -14.34 11.53 10.18
N ILE A 73 -14.33 11.98 11.44
CA ILE A 73 -13.10 12.25 12.20
C ILE A 73 -12.18 11.01 12.32
N LYS A 74 -12.77 9.81 12.36
CA LYS A 74 -12.01 8.56 12.40
C LYS A 74 -11.35 8.28 11.05
N ILE A 75 -12.02 8.59 9.94
CA ILE A 75 -11.43 8.47 8.59
C ILE A 75 -10.23 9.42 8.49
N SER A 76 -10.37 10.67 8.95
CA SER A 76 -9.26 11.63 8.95
C SER A 76 -8.07 11.15 9.78
N SER A 77 -8.34 10.50 10.92
CA SER A 77 -7.29 9.93 11.77
C SER A 77 -6.55 8.79 11.07
N VAL A 78 -7.28 7.86 10.45
CA VAL A 78 -6.69 6.73 9.72
C VAL A 78 -5.84 7.22 8.54
N ILE A 79 -6.32 8.20 7.78
CA ILE A 79 -5.57 8.79 6.66
C ILE A 79 -4.23 9.38 7.12
N LYS A 80 -4.22 10.09 8.25
CA LYS A 80 -2.96 10.64 8.80
C LYS A 80 -1.97 9.53 9.15
N GLU A 81 -2.44 8.42 9.71
CA GLU A 81 -1.56 7.27 9.97
C GLU A 81 -1.03 6.65 8.68
N LEU A 82 -1.86 6.51 7.64
CA LEU A 82 -1.46 5.95 6.35
C LEU A 82 -0.39 6.81 5.67
N ILE A 83 -0.55 8.13 5.67
CA ILE A 83 0.45 9.06 5.11
C ILE A 83 1.79 8.95 5.86
N GLU A 84 1.79 8.79 7.18
CA GLU A 84 3.03 8.57 7.92
C GLU A 84 3.64 7.18 7.63
N GLU A 85 2.81 6.15 7.45
CA GLU A 85 3.26 4.83 7.00
C GLU A 85 3.86 4.88 5.58
N HIS A 86 3.29 5.65 4.65
CA HIS A 86 3.87 5.87 3.30
C HIS A 86 5.28 6.43 3.39
N LYS A 87 5.49 7.48 4.19
CA LYS A 87 6.81 8.10 4.39
C LYS A 87 7.83 7.10 4.95
N GLN A 88 7.42 6.27 5.91
CA GLN A 88 8.28 5.24 6.49
C GLN A 88 8.65 4.17 5.47
N ILE A 89 7.67 3.66 4.71
CA ILE A 89 7.86 2.68 3.65
C ILE A 89 8.83 3.22 2.58
N ILE A 90 8.61 4.44 2.10
CA ILE A 90 9.48 5.10 1.13
C ILE A 90 10.90 5.23 1.68
N ASN A 91 11.07 5.68 2.92
CA ASN A 91 12.38 5.82 3.53
C ASN A 91 13.14 4.48 3.63
N PHE A 92 12.45 3.40 3.99
CA PHE A 92 13.06 2.06 4.03
C PHE A 92 13.50 1.60 2.64
N ILE A 93 12.67 1.81 1.62
CA ILE A 93 13.00 1.46 0.23
C ILE A 93 14.19 2.26 -0.28
N LEU A 94 14.24 3.57 -0.02
CA LEU A 94 15.37 4.41 -0.42
C LEU A 94 16.65 4.04 0.33
N THR A 95 16.55 3.64 1.59
CA THR A 95 17.71 3.14 2.35
C THR A 95 18.21 1.80 1.79
N LEU A 96 17.31 0.88 1.44
CA LEU A 96 17.64 -0.41 0.82
C LEU A 96 18.31 -0.24 -0.56
N LYS A 97 17.92 0.79 -1.32
CA LYS A 97 18.55 1.11 -2.61
C LYS A 97 20.05 1.38 -2.46
N GLU A 98 20.45 2.06 -1.39
CA GLU A 98 21.85 2.38 -1.08
C GLU A 98 22.55 1.24 -0.29
N ASN A 99 21.81 0.47 0.51
CA ASN A 99 22.32 -0.66 1.29
C ASN A 99 21.52 -1.94 1.05
N LYS A 100 21.82 -2.62 -0.08
CA LYS A 100 21.03 -3.77 -0.56
C LYS A 100 21.15 -5.05 0.26
N HIS A 101 22.08 -5.10 1.22
CA HIS A 101 22.38 -6.31 2.00
C HIS A 101 21.73 -6.31 3.40
N ASP A 102 20.87 -5.33 3.70
CA ASP A 102 20.23 -5.21 5.01
C ASP A 102 18.97 -6.09 5.12
N GLU A 103 19.17 -7.34 5.59
CA GLU A 103 18.09 -8.31 5.79
C GLU A 103 17.07 -7.86 6.85
N LEU A 104 17.50 -7.15 7.91
CA LEU A 104 16.61 -6.68 8.96
C LEU A 104 15.68 -5.59 8.43
N LEU A 105 16.23 -4.64 7.66
CA LEU A 105 15.43 -3.60 7.04
C LEU A 105 14.43 -4.14 6.02
N LEU A 106 14.80 -5.17 5.23
CA LEU A 106 13.85 -5.88 4.36
C LEU A 106 12.70 -6.50 5.14
N ASN A 107 13.02 -7.17 6.24
CA ASN A 107 12.01 -7.80 7.09
C ASN A 107 11.04 -6.76 7.66
N ASP A 108 11.57 -5.67 8.21
CA ASP A 108 10.78 -4.60 8.80
C ASP A 108 9.90 -3.91 7.75
N LEU A 109 10.43 -3.70 6.54
CA LEU A 109 9.64 -3.22 5.40
C LEU A 109 8.51 -4.19 5.03
N GLY A 110 8.77 -5.51 4.98
CA GLY A 110 7.75 -6.50 4.67
C GLY A 110 6.62 -6.54 5.70
N VAL A 111 6.95 -6.44 6.99
CA VAL A 111 5.96 -6.35 8.07
C VAL A 111 5.15 -5.05 7.99
N LEU A 112 5.83 -3.92 7.77
CA LEU A 112 5.17 -2.61 7.67
C LEU A 112 4.24 -2.54 6.46
N LEU A 113 4.70 -2.96 5.29
CA LEU A 113 3.91 -2.93 4.05
C LEU A 113 2.67 -3.82 4.15
N GLU A 114 2.77 -5.02 4.71
CA GLU A 114 1.60 -5.86 4.93
C GLU A 114 0.60 -5.19 5.88
N LYS A 115 1.09 -4.67 7.02
CA LYS A 115 0.25 -4.00 8.01
C LYS A 115 -0.49 -2.81 7.40
N HIS A 116 0.23 -2.00 6.63
CA HIS A 116 -0.28 -0.84 5.94
C HIS A 116 -1.40 -1.20 4.95
N ILE A 117 -1.13 -2.12 4.01
CA ILE A 117 -2.14 -2.59 3.03
C ILE A 117 -3.37 -3.17 3.74
N ARG A 118 -3.17 -3.95 4.81
CA ARG A 118 -4.28 -4.51 5.59
C ARG A 118 -5.11 -3.43 6.28
N LYS A 119 -4.49 -2.31 6.70
CA LYS A 119 -5.20 -1.17 7.30
C LYS A 119 -6.07 -0.47 6.26
N GLU A 120 -5.57 -0.22 5.06
CA GLU A 120 -6.37 0.35 3.98
C GLU A 120 -7.56 -0.52 3.63
N GLU A 121 -7.30 -1.80 3.37
CA GLU A 121 -8.33 -2.75 2.98
C GLU A 121 -9.39 -2.92 4.07
N ARG A 122 -8.98 -3.22 5.29
CA ARG A 122 -9.89 -3.68 6.34
C ARG A 122 -10.43 -2.57 7.22
N VAL A 123 -9.79 -1.39 7.21
CA VAL A 123 -10.21 -0.26 8.04
C VAL A 123 -10.70 0.86 7.16
N LEU A 124 -9.83 1.49 6.35
CA LEU A 124 -10.22 2.66 5.58
C LEU A 124 -11.33 2.34 4.59
N PHE A 125 -11.12 1.37 3.70
CA PHE A 125 -12.08 1.07 2.64
C PHE A 125 -13.40 0.50 3.19
N GLU A 126 -13.38 -0.26 4.28
CA GLU A 126 -14.61 -0.67 4.97
C GLU A 126 -15.36 0.53 5.57
N MET A 127 -14.65 1.46 6.20
CA MET A 127 -15.26 2.69 6.73
C MET A 127 -15.88 3.53 5.62
N LEU A 128 -15.19 3.70 4.49
CA LEU A 128 -15.71 4.44 3.33
C LEU A 128 -17.00 3.82 2.81
N GLN A 129 -17.01 2.50 2.60
CA GLN A 129 -18.20 1.79 2.12
C GLN A 129 -19.40 1.87 3.07
N ASN A 130 -19.15 1.97 4.38
CA ASN A 130 -20.21 2.06 5.38
C ASN A 130 -20.72 3.51 5.59
N LYS A 131 -19.90 4.52 5.24
CA LYS A 131 -20.19 5.93 5.53
C LYS A 131 -20.65 6.72 4.31
N LEU A 132 -20.17 6.35 3.13
CA LEU A 132 -20.47 7.04 1.88
C LEU A 132 -21.74 6.48 1.24
N ASN A 133 -22.53 7.36 0.65
CA ASN A 133 -23.62 6.97 -0.24
C ASN A 133 -23.09 6.66 -1.65
N GLU A 134 -23.97 6.13 -2.51
CA GLU A 134 -23.63 5.73 -3.87
C GLU A 134 -23.05 6.87 -4.71
N ASP A 135 -23.63 8.08 -4.62
CA ASP A 135 -23.14 9.25 -5.38
C ASP A 135 -21.71 9.64 -4.97
N GLN A 136 -21.38 9.52 -3.68
CA GLN A 136 -20.03 9.77 -3.17
C GLN A 136 -19.04 8.68 -3.59
N LEU A 137 -19.45 7.41 -3.54
CA LEU A 137 -18.64 6.29 -4.01
C LEU A 137 -18.38 6.37 -5.52
N GLN A 138 -19.37 6.81 -6.31
CA GLN A 138 -19.22 7.00 -7.74
C GLN A 138 -18.28 8.17 -8.07
N LYS A 139 -18.28 9.25 -7.26
CA LYS A 139 -17.27 10.32 -7.38
C LYS A 139 -15.85 9.80 -7.18
N ILE A 140 -15.63 8.91 -6.20
CA ILE A 140 -14.34 8.24 -6.02
C ILE A 140 -13.95 7.49 -7.30
N LYS A 141 -14.87 6.69 -7.85
CA LYS A 141 -14.60 5.91 -9.08
C LYS A 141 -14.15 6.80 -10.23
N ASN A 142 -14.85 7.92 -10.45
CA ASN A 142 -14.56 8.83 -11.55
C ASN A 142 -13.16 9.45 -11.38
N VAL A 143 -12.86 9.97 -10.20
CA VAL A 143 -11.57 10.60 -9.89
C VAL A 143 -10.39 9.61 -10.03
N LEU A 144 -10.60 8.35 -9.64
CA LEU A 144 -9.59 7.29 -9.78
C LEU A 144 -9.45 6.74 -11.21
N SER A 145 -10.39 7.03 -12.10
CA SER A 145 -10.36 6.57 -13.50
C SER A 145 -9.80 7.61 -14.49
N GLU A 146 -9.59 8.85 -14.04
CA GLU A 146 -8.97 9.96 -14.79
C GLU A 146 -7.44 9.92 -14.74
#